data_AF-A0A939QTP2-F1
#
_entry.id   AF-A0A939QTP2-F1
#
_cell.length_a   1.000
_cell.length_b   1.000
_cell.length_c   1.000
_cell.angle_alpha   90.00
_cell.angle_beta   90.00
_cell.angle_gamma   90.00
#
_symmetry.space_group_name_H-M   'P 1'
#
loop_
_entity.id
_entity.type
_entity.pdbx_description
1 polymer ?
#
loop_
_entity_poly.entity_id
_entity_poly.type
_entity_poly.pdbx_seq_one_letter_code
_entity_poly.pdbx_strand_id
1 'polypeptide(L)'
;MRRIAAIAAVVALVTFGIAAPASAALPGETTRLAGADRYATSARISFTYAPSVAVAYVANGLEFPDALSAAPAAAAQRGPLLLTSATSLPAVVAEELRRLKPQKIVVVGGTGAVSDAVYRQLAAIQPNIRRDAGADRYATSRIVNERAFPQGAAVTYVATGRAFPDALSASAAAGSLRGAVVLVDGTRPSVDDPTRALVSALGSTQIRVVGGTGVLTAGIATQLATIAPVLRLSGTDRYQTSVAISQQAFPTATEVSFAVGTQFADALAGAAFSGNRRAPLIVTPPACLPAATLALVKKWSPRHRWLLGGVAVLGQGVEDGESCRAGTNEPGTDVTPAQQKTAQAIIATGRVTASGESYEQLRAYANGVIRTHTIDGVARECLVDNAILSTLKKIVVDRGYRLGLWSLNRYCVGDATSGAGSASYHYQRGGGHAIDIRTVNGVTTTGKTPAERALITDLLVAMPTPAGLGQYQCRSEDPLTMPPGWVQFQDSCDHLHVEYRGLTQPPLP
;
A
#
# COMPACT_ATOMS: atom_id res chain seq x y z
N MET A 1 -75.03 0.45 34.02
CA MET A 1 -74.18 0.04 32.88
C MET A 1 -73.96 1.25 31.98
N ARG A 2 -72.78 1.90 32.03
CA ARG A 2 -72.36 2.95 31.08
C ARG A 2 -71.05 2.47 30.45
N ARG A 3 -71.05 2.26 29.13
CA ARG A 3 -69.87 1.81 28.36
C ARG A 3 -69.04 3.04 28.01
N ILE A 4 -67.77 3.04 28.43
CA ILE A 4 -66.77 4.06 28.07
C ILE A 4 -66.06 3.56 26.80
N ALA A 5 -66.14 4.32 25.71
CA ALA A 5 -65.37 4.07 24.49
C ALA A 5 -64.09 4.92 24.54
N ALA A 6 -62.93 4.26 24.54
CA ALA A 6 -61.62 4.90 24.48
C ALA A 6 -61.26 5.21 23.02
N ILE A 7 -61.02 6.49 22.71
CA ILE A 7 -60.49 6.95 21.43
C ILE A 7 -58.97 6.91 21.52
N ALA A 8 -58.34 5.99 20.78
CA ALA A 8 -56.89 5.93 20.65
C ALA A 8 -56.42 6.91 19.57
N ALA A 9 -55.71 7.97 19.97
CA ALA A 9 -55.05 8.89 19.04
C ALA A 9 -53.77 8.24 18.50
N VAL A 10 -53.73 7.97 17.19
CA VAL A 10 -52.56 7.47 16.49
C VAL A 10 -51.64 8.65 16.17
N VAL A 11 -50.56 8.79 16.94
CA VAL A 11 -49.48 9.75 16.65
C VAL A 11 -48.54 9.11 15.63
N ALA A 12 -48.61 9.54 14.37
CA ALA A 12 -47.67 9.15 13.33
C ALA A 12 -46.32 9.86 13.57
N LEU A 13 -45.34 9.12 14.10
CA LEU A 13 -43.96 9.59 14.20
C LEU A 13 -43.35 9.62 12.79
N VAL A 14 -43.21 10.82 12.21
CA VAL A 14 -42.41 11.03 11.01
C VAL A 14 -40.94 11.06 11.42
N THR A 15 -40.25 9.94 11.26
CA THR A 15 -38.80 9.85 11.46
C THR A 15 -38.09 10.42 10.23
N PHE A 16 -37.53 11.63 10.35
CA PHE A 16 -36.52 12.11 9.40
C PHE A 16 -35.26 11.27 9.60
N GLY A 17 -35.07 10.28 8.74
CA GLY A 17 -33.82 9.52 8.67
C GLY A 17 -32.69 10.44 8.24
N ILE A 18 -31.81 10.81 9.17
CA ILE A 18 -30.52 11.40 8.82
C ILE A 18 -29.69 10.25 8.24
N ALA A 19 -29.70 10.11 6.91
CA ALA A 19 -28.79 9.21 6.24
C ALA A 19 -27.37 9.64 6.58
N ALA A 20 -26.59 8.75 7.21
CA ALA A 20 -25.15 8.93 7.30
C ALA A 20 -24.64 9.18 5.87
N PRO A 21 -23.75 10.17 5.64
CA PRO A 21 -23.24 10.42 4.30
C PRO A 21 -22.58 9.12 3.85
N ALA A 22 -23.10 8.52 2.77
CA ALA A 22 -22.37 7.48 2.07
C ALA A 22 -20.99 8.06 1.78
N SER A 23 -19.92 7.37 2.19
CA SER A 23 -18.58 7.72 1.72
C SER A 23 -18.68 7.79 0.20
N ALA A 24 -18.59 8.99 -0.37
CA ALA A 24 -18.80 9.15 -1.80
C ALA A 24 -17.77 8.28 -2.52
N ALA A 25 -18.25 7.26 -3.23
CA ALA A 25 -17.41 6.40 -4.04
C ALA A 25 -16.50 7.28 -4.90
N LEU A 26 -15.23 6.91 -5.01
CA LEU A 26 -14.33 7.68 -5.86
C LEU A 26 -14.93 7.81 -7.28
N PRO A 27 -14.68 8.95 -7.96
CA PRO A 27 -15.16 9.16 -9.32
C PRO A 27 -14.46 8.24 -10.34
N GLY A 28 -15.22 7.80 -11.35
CA GLY A 28 -14.74 7.02 -12.49
C GLY A 28 -14.92 5.51 -12.35
N GLU A 29 -14.99 4.84 -13.50
CA GLU A 29 -15.01 3.37 -13.59
C GLU A 29 -13.63 2.81 -13.22
N THR A 30 -13.59 1.67 -12.53
CA THR A 30 -12.33 1.00 -12.19
C THR A 30 -12.07 -0.20 -13.09
N THR A 31 -10.87 -0.28 -13.68
CA THR A 31 -10.38 -1.50 -14.34
C THR A 31 -9.07 -1.95 -13.73
N ARG A 32 -8.99 -3.24 -13.39
CA ARG A 32 -7.76 -3.87 -12.92
C ARG A 32 -7.01 -4.56 -14.05
N LEU A 33 -5.73 -4.23 -14.19
CA LEU A 33 -4.80 -4.89 -15.11
C LEU A 33 -3.77 -5.65 -14.27
N ALA A 34 -3.92 -6.97 -14.21
CA ALA A 34 -3.09 -7.85 -13.40
C ALA A 34 -2.94 -9.23 -14.03
N GLY A 35 -1.83 -9.90 -13.75
CA GLY A 35 -1.61 -11.32 -14.01
C GLY A 35 -1.16 -12.06 -12.74
N ALA A 36 -0.86 -13.35 -12.88
CA ALA A 36 -0.39 -14.20 -11.78
C ALA A 36 0.96 -13.74 -11.19
N ASP A 37 1.78 -13.07 -12.00
CA ASP A 37 3.05 -12.48 -11.61
C ASP A 37 3.29 -11.18 -12.40
N ARG A 38 4.44 -10.54 -12.16
CA ARG A 38 4.85 -9.30 -12.83
C ARG A 38 4.96 -9.42 -14.36
N TYR A 39 5.33 -10.59 -14.87
CA TYR A 39 5.50 -10.81 -16.30
C TYR A 39 4.11 -10.89 -16.96
N ALA A 40 3.21 -11.65 -16.35
CA ALA A 40 1.81 -11.73 -16.74
C ALA A 40 1.08 -10.38 -16.58
N THR A 41 1.36 -9.59 -15.54
CA THR A 41 0.84 -8.22 -15.41
C THR A 41 1.35 -7.32 -16.55
N SER A 42 2.65 -7.36 -16.86
CA SER A 42 3.20 -6.56 -17.98
C SER A 42 2.58 -6.95 -19.32
N ALA A 43 2.35 -8.25 -19.55
CA ALA A 43 1.64 -8.74 -20.72
C ALA A 43 0.17 -8.27 -20.73
N ARG A 44 -0.54 -8.35 -19.58
CA ARG A 44 -1.93 -7.88 -19.44
C ARG A 44 -2.07 -6.38 -19.71
N ILE A 45 -1.12 -5.57 -19.27
CA ILE A 45 -1.07 -4.15 -19.59
C ILE A 45 -0.85 -3.95 -21.10
N SER A 46 0.04 -4.73 -21.71
CA SER A 46 0.32 -4.68 -23.16
C SER A 46 -0.89 -5.06 -24.04
N PHE A 47 -1.84 -5.86 -23.54
CA PHE A 47 -3.10 -6.14 -24.25
C PHE A 47 -3.94 -4.89 -24.55
N THR A 48 -3.71 -3.78 -23.84
CA THR A 48 -4.37 -2.49 -24.12
C THR A 48 -3.81 -1.79 -25.37
N TYR A 49 -2.68 -2.27 -25.91
CA TYR A 49 -2.07 -1.77 -27.13
C TYR A 49 -2.58 -2.57 -28.33
N ALA A 50 -2.90 -1.82 -29.40
CA ALA A 50 -3.21 -2.42 -30.69
C ALA A 50 -1.99 -3.18 -31.24
N PRO A 51 -2.19 -4.28 -31.99
CA PRO A 51 -1.10 -4.93 -32.72
C PRO A 51 -0.38 -3.97 -33.69
N SER A 52 0.82 -4.37 -34.12
CA SER A 52 1.71 -3.64 -35.03
C SER A 52 2.26 -2.32 -34.49
N VAL A 53 2.58 -2.26 -33.19
CA VAL A 53 3.27 -1.10 -32.61
C VAL A 53 4.64 -0.87 -33.24
N ALA A 54 5.08 0.38 -33.31
CA ALA A 54 6.40 0.71 -33.87
C ALA A 54 7.55 0.12 -33.04
N VAL A 55 7.38 -0.02 -31.73
CA VAL A 55 8.41 -0.52 -30.83
C VAL A 55 7.79 -1.21 -29.62
N ALA A 56 8.43 -2.29 -29.16
CA ALA A 56 8.23 -2.83 -27.82
C ALA A 56 9.54 -2.77 -27.05
N TYR A 57 9.50 -2.30 -25.81
CA TYR A 57 10.63 -2.32 -24.90
C TYR A 57 10.56 -3.58 -24.04
N VAL A 58 11.71 -4.21 -23.80
CA VAL A 58 11.84 -5.39 -22.93
C VAL A 58 12.96 -5.12 -21.92
N ALA A 59 12.67 -5.28 -20.64
CA ALA A 59 13.64 -5.09 -19.56
C ALA A 59 13.50 -6.17 -18.48
N ASN A 60 14.50 -6.25 -17.59
CA ASN A 60 14.46 -7.16 -16.46
C ASN A 60 13.36 -6.73 -15.45
N GLY A 61 12.52 -7.69 -15.05
CA GLY A 61 11.44 -7.49 -14.07
C GLY A 61 11.83 -7.71 -12.62
N LEU A 62 13.08 -7.99 -12.30
CA LEU A 62 13.63 -8.23 -10.96
C LEU A 62 14.67 -7.16 -10.58
N GLU A 63 15.46 -6.71 -11.55
CA GLU A 63 16.47 -5.64 -11.40
C GLU A 63 16.02 -4.40 -12.17
N PHE A 64 15.47 -3.44 -11.45
CA PHE A 64 14.61 -2.41 -12.06
C PHE A 64 15.26 -1.12 -12.61
N PRO A 65 16.55 -0.78 -12.38
CA PRO A 65 17.03 0.55 -12.78
C PRO A 65 17.00 0.76 -14.30
N ASP A 66 17.22 -0.31 -15.07
CA ASP A 66 17.15 -0.29 -16.54
C ASP A 66 15.70 -0.07 -17.02
N ALA A 67 14.75 -0.78 -16.41
CA ALA A 67 13.32 -0.67 -16.73
C ALA A 67 12.75 0.74 -16.47
N LEU A 68 13.26 1.46 -15.46
CA LEU A 68 12.83 2.84 -15.16
C LEU A 68 13.15 3.80 -16.31
N SER A 69 14.33 3.65 -16.92
CA SER A 69 14.73 4.46 -18.08
C SER A 69 14.00 4.05 -19.35
N ALA A 70 13.58 2.78 -19.44
CA ALA A 70 12.83 2.24 -20.58
C ALA A 70 11.38 2.74 -20.64
N ALA A 71 10.68 2.81 -19.50
CA ALA A 71 9.27 3.18 -19.45
C ALA A 71 8.90 4.54 -20.11
N PRO A 72 9.61 5.65 -19.85
CA PRO A 72 9.31 6.94 -20.49
C PRO A 72 9.66 6.95 -21.97
N ALA A 73 10.74 6.25 -22.37
CA ALA A 73 11.08 6.07 -23.78
C ALA A 73 9.99 5.26 -24.52
N ALA A 74 9.49 4.18 -23.90
CA ALA A 74 8.38 3.39 -24.40
C ALA A 74 7.11 4.25 -24.55
N ALA A 75 6.74 5.01 -23.51
CA ALA A 75 5.60 5.92 -23.56
C ALA A 75 5.73 6.98 -24.68
N ALA A 76 6.89 7.64 -24.79
CA ALA A 76 7.14 8.67 -25.80
C ALA A 76 7.04 8.12 -27.23
N GLN A 77 7.44 6.86 -27.43
CA GLN A 77 7.34 6.13 -28.70
C GLN A 77 6.04 5.34 -28.87
N ARG A 78 5.10 5.48 -27.93
CA ARG A 78 3.80 4.80 -27.91
C ARG A 78 3.90 3.27 -27.93
N GLY A 79 4.98 2.72 -27.39
CA GLY A 79 5.22 1.29 -27.25
C GLY A 79 4.98 0.80 -25.81
N PRO A 80 4.69 -0.49 -25.61
CA PRO A 80 4.63 -1.07 -24.27
C PRO A 80 6.03 -1.36 -23.73
N LEU A 81 6.11 -1.49 -22.40
CA LEU A 81 7.24 -2.08 -21.69
C LEU A 81 6.81 -3.46 -21.16
N LEU A 82 7.43 -4.50 -21.68
CA LEU A 82 7.28 -5.88 -21.22
C LEU A 82 8.45 -6.28 -20.33
N LEU A 83 8.20 -7.18 -19.38
CA LEU A 83 9.20 -7.63 -18.42
C LEU A 83 9.67 -9.06 -18.73
N THR A 84 10.94 -9.35 -18.50
CA THR A 84 11.51 -10.69 -18.58
C THR A 84 12.35 -10.99 -17.32
N SER A 85 12.67 -12.26 -17.07
CA SER A 85 13.75 -12.58 -16.12
C SER A 85 15.11 -12.45 -16.82
N ALA A 86 16.20 -12.45 -16.04
CA ALA A 86 17.55 -12.33 -16.59
C ALA A 86 17.90 -13.47 -17.56
N THR A 87 17.48 -14.69 -17.23
CA THR A 87 17.94 -15.93 -17.89
C THR A 87 16.85 -16.67 -18.65
N SER A 88 15.59 -16.24 -18.55
CA SER A 88 14.45 -16.90 -19.21
C SER A 88 13.40 -15.88 -19.66
N LEU A 89 12.95 -16.02 -20.92
CA LEU A 89 11.81 -15.31 -21.49
C LEU A 89 10.51 -16.03 -21.09
N PRO A 90 9.65 -15.45 -20.23
CA PRO A 90 8.39 -16.07 -19.85
C PRO A 90 7.49 -16.30 -21.07
N ALA A 91 6.83 -17.46 -21.13
CA ALA A 91 5.98 -17.83 -22.28
C ALA A 91 4.90 -16.77 -22.58
N VAL A 92 4.25 -16.25 -21.53
CA VAL A 92 3.23 -15.19 -21.63
C VAL A 92 3.75 -13.90 -22.29
N VAL A 93 5.05 -13.59 -22.12
CA VAL A 93 5.68 -12.41 -22.72
C VAL A 93 6.03 -12.68 -24.18
N ALA A 94 6.52 -13.89 -24.49
CA ALA A 94 6.79 -14.31 -25.86
C ALA A 94 5.51 -14.34 -26.71
N GLU A 95 4.42 -14.88 -26.15
CA GLU A 95 3.09 -14.89 -26.78
C GLU A 95 2.57 -13.48 -27.01
N GLU A 96 2.70 -12.60 -26.00
CA GLU A 96 2.28 -11.22 -26.13
C GLU A 96 3.07 -10.47 -27.21
N LEU A 97 4.38 -10.67 -27.32
CA LEU A 97 5.18 -10.09 -28.41
C LEU A 97 4.73 -10.60 -29.79
N ARG A 98 4.35 -11.88 -29.92
CA ARG A 98 3.81 -12.43 -31.18
C ARG A 98 2.44 -11.87 -31.52
N ARG A 99 1.58 -11.62 -30.52
CA ARG A 99 0.28 -10.94 -30.71
C ARG A 99 0.48 -9.49 -31.13
N LEU A 100 1.37 -8.79 -30.42
CA LEU A 100 1.65 -7.38 -30.58
C LEU A 100 2.36 -7.07 -31.90
N LYS A 101 3.15 -8.00 -32.44
CA LYS A 101 3.90 -7.85 -33.71
C LYS A 101 4.65 -6.52 -33.81
N PRO A 102 5.51 -6.16 -32.83
CA PRO A 102 6.21 -4.88 -32.87
C PRO A 102 7.14 -4.81 -34.08
N GLN A 103 7.27 -3.65 -34.71
CA GLN A 103 8.22 -3.45 -35.82
C GLN A 103 9.69 -3.52 -35.37
N LYS A 104 9.94 -3.25 -34.07
CA LYS A 104 11.25 -3.32 -33.44
C LYS A 104 11.13 -3.73 -31.97
N ILE A 105 12.09 -4.51 -31.48
CA ILE A 105 12.27 -4.75 -30.04
C ILE A 105 13.50 -3.99 -29.54
N VAL A 106 13.36 -3.28 -28.42
CA VAL A 106 14.49 -2.67 -27.69
C VAL A 106 14.66 -3.39 -26.37
N VAL A 107 15.77 -4.12 -26.22
CA VAL A 107 16.17 -4.77 -24.98
C VAL A 107 16.99 -3.78 -24.15
N VAL A 108 16.50 -3.42 -22.97
CA VAL A 108 17.19 -2.47 -22.09
C VAL A 108 17.90 -3.24 -20.97
N GLY A 109 19.20 -3.02 -20.88
CA GLY A 109 20.08 -3.68 -19.91
C GLY A 109 21.12 -4.60 -20.57
N GLY A 110 22.26 -4.72 -19.87
CA GLY A 110 23.39 -5.56 -20.29
C GLY A 110 23.07 -7.05 -20.21
N THR A 111 24.04 -7.90 -20.54
CA THR A 111 23.88 -9.37 -20.55
C THR A 111 23.59 -9.95 -19.17
N GLY A 112 24.03 -9.30 -18.09
CA GLY A 112 23.66 -9.67 -16.72
C GLY A 112 22.20 -9.36 -16.37
N ALA A 113 21.60 -8.33 -16.99
CA ALA A 113 20.20 -7.97 -16.78
C ALA A 113 19.27 -8.74 -17.72
N VAL A 114 19.66 -8.94 -18.98
CA VAL A 114 18.94 -9.76 -19.96
C VAL A 114 19.98 -10.56 -20.75
N SER A 115 20.11 -11.85 -20.46
CA SER A 115 21.11 -12.73 -21.07
C SER A 115 21.02 -12.78 -22.59
N ASP A 116 22.11 -13.19 -23.23
CA ASP A 116 22.12 -13.39 -24.69
C ASP A 116 21.20 -14.53 -25.13
N ALA A 117 20.90 -15.50 -24.24
CA ALA A 117 19.90 -16.52 -24.49
C ALA A 117 18.51 -15.89 -24.68
N VAL A 118 18.10 -15.02 -23.74
CA VAL A 118 16.83 -14.28 -23.83
C VAL A 118 16.82 -13.36 -25.05
N TYR A 119 17.93 -12.66 -25.32
CA TYR A 119 18.05 -11.81 -26.51
C TYR A 119 17.84 -12.60 -27.82
N ARG A 120 18.45 -13.79 -27.95
CA ARG A 120 18.26 -14.67 -29.12
C ARG A 120 16.81 -15.15 -29.24
N GLN A 121 16.14 -15.46 -28.12
CA GLN A 121 14.73 -15.82 -28.13
C GLN A 121 13.85 -14.66 -28.62
N LEU A 122 14.13 -13.43 -28.19
CA LEU A 122 13.44 -12.23 -28.67
C LEU A 122 13.73 -11.95 -30.15
N ALA A 123 14.97 -12.12 -30.60
CA ALA A 123 15.37 -11.96 -31.99
C ALA A 123 14.66 -12.94 -32.93
N ALA A 124 14.38 -14.16 -32.46
CA ALA A 124 13.59 -15.14 -33.20
C ALA A 124 12.11 -14.73 -33.36
N ILE A 125 11.58 -13.87 -32.48
CA ILE A 125 10.23 -13.31 -32.59
C ILE A 125 10.22 -12.08 -33.51
N GLN A 126 11.20 -11.20 -33.38
CA GLN A 126 11.35 -9.99 -34.19
C GLN A 126 12.85 -9.75 -34.49
N PRO A 127 13.32 -9.99 -35.72
CA PRO A 127 14.72 -9.81 -36.10
C PRO A 127 15.24 -8.37 -36.01
N ASN A 128 14.36 -7.38 -36.14
CA ASN A 128 14.71 -5.98 -35.86
C ASN A 128 14.75 -5.73 -34.35
N ILE A 129 15.86 -6.11 -33.74
CA ILE A 129 16.08 -6.01 -32.30
C ILE A 129 17.39 -5.31 -31.99
N ARG A 130 17.42 -4.53 -30.92
CA ARG A 130 18.62 -3.83 -30.43
C ARG A 130 18.74 -3.92 -28.92
N ARG A 131 19.97 -3.99 -28.42
CA ARG A 131 20.29 -3.82 -27.00
C ARG A 131 20.74 -2.39 -26.68
N ASP A 132 20.12 -1.79 -25.68
CA ASP A 132 20.48 -0.50 -25.08
C ASP A 132 21.04 -0.78 -23.68
N ALA A 133 22.37 -0.71 -23.52
CA ALA A 133 23.05 -1.07 -22.28
C ALA A 133 24.37 -0.29 -22.14
N GLY A 134 24.64 0.21 -20.93
CA GLY A 134 25.91 0.83 -20.56
C GLY A 134 26.65 0.05 -19.47
N ALA A 135 27.78 0.60 -19.00
CA ALA A 135 28.58 0.01 -17.92
C ALA A 135 27.84 -0.03 -16.57
N ASP A 136 26.89 0.88 -16.37
CA ASP A 136 26.03 0.96 -15.20
C ASP A 136 24.65 1.49 -15.58
N ARG A 137 23.76 1.61 -14.59
CA ARG A 137 22.39 2.11 -14.76
C ARG A 137 22.31 3.54 -15.29
N TYR A 138 23.29 4.38 -15.00
CA TYR A 138 23.33 5.77 -15.44
C TYR A 138 23.74 5.82 -16.91
N ALA A 139 24.75 5.04 -17.30
CA ALA A 139 25.15 4.86 -18.68
C ALA A 139 24.05 4.21 -19.54
N THR A 140 23.35 3.18 -19.03
CA THR A 140 22.16 2.62 -19.71
C THR A 140 21.09 3.68 -19.89
N SER A 141 20.77 4.45 -18.84
CA SER A 141 19.80 5.55 -18.93
C SER A 141 20.19 6.57 -19.99
N ARG A 142 21.47 6.95 -20.09
CA ARG A 142 21.94 7.87 -21.13
C ARG A 142 21.73 7.31 -22.54
N ILE A 143 22.16 6.08 -22.78
CA ILE A 143 22.02 5.39 -24.07
C ILE A 143 20.55 5.29 -24.50
N VAL A 144 19.66 4.93 -23.58
CA VAL A 144 18.21 4.87 -23.85
C VAL A 144 17.69 6.25 -24.26
N ASN A 145 18.07 7.31 -23.55
CA ASN A 145 17.61 8.67 -23.86
C ASN A 145 18.16 9.18 -25.20
N GLU A 146 19.46 9.04 -25.47
CA GLU A 146 20.09 9.43 -26.74
C GLU A 146 19.39 8.80 -27.94
N ARG A 147 19.04 7.52 -27.81
CA ARG A 147 18.43 6.74 -28.89
C ARG A 147 16.93 6.94 -28.99
N ALA A 148 16.26 7.29 -27.88
CA ALA A 148 14.81 7.45 -27.85
C ALA A 148 14.35 8.86 -28.20
N PHE A 149 15.20 9.87 -27.98
CA PHE A 149 14.91 11.29 -28.21
C PHE A 149 15.92 11.93 -29.18
N PRO A 150 16.06 11.42 -30.41
CA PRO A 150 17.03 11.97 -31.38
C PRO A 150 16.71 13.41 -31.81
N GLN A 151 15.48 13.86 -31.58
CA GLN A 151 15.03 15.24 -31.84
C GLN A 151 15.03 16.12 -30.57
N GLY A 152 15.60 15.61 -29.47
CA GLY A 152 15.58 16.24 -28.17
C GLY A 152 14.30 16.01 -27.37
N ALA A 153 14.30 16.53 -26.14
CA ALA A 153 13.21 16.49 -25.18
C ALA A 153 13.14 17.83 -24.42
N ALA A 154 12.13 18.65 -24.71
CA ALA A 154 11.99 19.98 -24.11
C ALA A 154 11.87 19.94 -22.57
N VAL A 155 11.35 18.84 -22.02
CA VAL A 155 11.24 18.58 -20.58
C VAL A 155 12.08 17.36 -20.23
N THR A 156 12.98 17.51 -19.26
CA THR A 156 13.77 16.40 -18.72
C THR A 156 13.53 16.24 -17.23
N TYR A 157 13.06 15.07 -16.85
CA TYR A 157 13.02 14.65 -15.46
C TYR A 157 14.36 14.03 -15.07
N VAL A 158 14.86 14.38 -13.89
CA VAL A 158 16.09 13.83 -13.31
C VAL A 158 15.73 13.16 -11.99
N ALA A 159 16.01 11.87 -11.89
CA ALA A 159 15.70 11.06 -10.73
C ALA A 159 16.92 10.25 -10.28
N THR A 160 16.96 9.86 -9.02
CA THR A 160 18.04 9.00 -8.52
C THR A 160 17.89 7.57 -9.05
N GLY A 161 19.00 6.97 -9.49
CA GLY A 161 19.05 5.56 -9.88
C GLY A 161 19.25 4.60 -8.70
N ARG A 162 19.37 5.09 -7.46
CA ARG A 162 19.66 4.26 -6.27
C ARG A 162 18.41 3.61 -5.67
N ALA A 163 17.39 4.40 -5.40
CA ALA A 163 16.09 3.98 -4.85
C ALA A 163 15.00 4.83 -5.51
N PHE A 164 14.07 4.19 -6.20
CA PHE A 164 13.36 4.82 -7.33
C PHE A 164 11.83 4.79 -7.26
N PRO A 165 11.18 4.90 -6.08
CA PRO A 165 9.72 4.97 -6.05
C PRO A 165 9.21 6.24 -6.76
N ASP A 166 9.94 7.34 -6.66
CA ASP A 166 9.56 8.64 -7.23
C ASP A 166 9.73 8.67 -8.76
N ALA A 167 10.67 7.87 -9.29
CA ALA A 167 10.95 7.80 -10.72
C ALA A 167 9.78 7.18 -11.52
N LEU A 168 8.92 6.38 -10.89
CA LEU A 168 7.79 5.71 -11.58
C LEU A 168 6.72 6.72 -12.01
N SER A 169 6.30 7.59 -11.09
CA SER A 169 5.38 8.68 -11.40
C SER A 169 6.02 9.70 -12.34
N ALA A 170 7.33 9.94 -12.20
CA ALA A 170 8.07 10.77 -13.14
C ALA A 170 8.09 10.19 -14.56
N SER A 171 8.20 8.87 -14.72
CA SER A 171 8.18 8.22 -16.03
C SER A 171 6.85 8.37 -16.76
N ALA A 172 5.72 8.24 -16.06
CA ALA A 172 4.41 8.51 -16.66
C ALA A 172 4.24 10.00 -17.04
N ALA A 173 4.67 10.91 -16.17
CA ALA A 173 4.61 12.35 -16.40
C ALA A 173 5.56 12.82 -17.53
N ALA A 174 6.75 12.25 -17.62
CA ALA A 174 7.69 12.51 -18.72
C ALA A 174 7.12 11.97 -20.03
N GLY A 175 6.66 10.71 -20.03
CA GLY A 175 6.07 10.07 -21.22
C GLY A 175 4.88 10.85 -21.80
N SER A 176 4.00 11.40 -20.96
CA SER A 176 2.84 12.19 -21.41
C SER A 176 3.23 13.48 -22.13
N LEU A 177 4.41 14.02 -21.81
CA LEU A 177 4.98 15.24 -22.38
C LEU A 177 5.98 14.95 -23.51
N ARG A 178 6.18 13.67 -23.87
CA ARG A 178 7.31 13.22 -24.71
C ARG A 178 8.68 13.69 -24.16
N GLY A 179 8.76 13.80 -22.84
CA GLY A 179 9.95 14.19 -22.10
C GLY A 179 10.83 12.99 -21.75
N ALA A 180 12.08 13.30 -21.42
CA ALA A 180 13.09 12.33 -21.02
C ALA A 180 13.08 12.09 -19.49
N VAL A 181 13.52 10.91 -19.06
CA VAL A 181 13.92 10.65 -17.67
C VAL A 181 15.37 10.21 -17.66
N VAL A 182 16.20 10.98 -16.97
CA VAL A 182 17.64 10.71 -16.83
C VAL A 182 17.92 10.28 -15.40
N LEU A 183 18.57 9.13 -15.24
CA LEU A 183 18.97 8.60 -13.95
C LEU A 183 20.35 9.11 -13.55
N VAL A 184 20.50 9.52 -12.29
CA VAL A 184 21.77 10.00 -11.72
C VAL A 184 22.08 9.34 -10.38
N ASP A 185 23.35 9.34 -9.99
CA ASP A 185 23.74 9.03 -8.61
C ASP A 185 23.38 10.23 -7.72
N GLY A 186 22.14 10.25 -7.23
CA GLY A 186 21.59 11.41 -6.53
C GLY A 186 22.30 11.81 -5.24
N THR A 187 23.18 10.95 -4.70
CA THR A 187 23.99 11.28 -3.51
C THR A 187 25.29 12.03 -3.83
N ARG A 188 25.64 12.18 -5.11
CA ARG A 188 26.81 12.95 -5.53
C ARG A 188 26.53 14.46 -5.41
N PRO A 189 27.57 15.29 -5.24
CA PRO A 189 27.41 16.75 -5.20
C PRO A 189 26.99 17.34 -6.56
N SER A 190 27.21 16.62 -7.66
CA SER A 190 26.93 17.04 -9.03
C SER A 190 26.67 15.81 -9.92
N VAL A 191 26.08 16.02 -11.10
CA VAL A 191 26.00 14.98 -12.13
C VAL A 191 27.36 14.82 -12.81
N ASP A 192 27.61 13.63 -13.36
CA ASP A 192 28.80 13.37 -14.16
C ASP A 192 28.77 14.16 -15.49
N ASP A 193 29.94 14.35 -16.11
CA ASP A 193 30.07 15.09 -17.38
C ASP A 193 29.22 14.48 -18.51
N PRO A 194 29.17 13.14 -18.69
CA PRO A 194 28.31 12.54 -19.70
C PRO A 194 26.82 12.83 -19.50
N THR A 195 26.34 12.86 -18.26
CA THR A 195 24.94 13.21 -17.98
C THR A 195 24.67 14.68 -18.24
N ARG A 196 25.60 15.58 -17.86
CA ARG A 196 25.47 17.00 -18.19
C ARG A 196 25.41 17.21 -19.71
N ALA A 197 26.30 16.56 -20.46
CA ALA A 197 26.34 16.62 -21.91
C ALA A 197 25.05 16.10 -22.55
N LEU A 198 24.50 14.99 -22.05
CA LEU A 198 23.22 14.46 -22.50
C LEU A 198 22.08 15.46 -22.28
N VAL A 199 21.96 16.04 -21.09
CA VAL A 199 20.87 16.99 -20.79
C VAL A 199 20.96 18.21 -21.70
N SER A 200 22.16 18.71 -21.98
CA SER A 200 22.36 19.76 -22.98
C SER A 200 21.98 19.32 -24.40
N ALA A 201 22.38 18.11 -24.81
CA ALA A 201 22.10 17.57 -26.14
C ALA A 201 20.61 17.27 -26.37
N LEU A 202 19.86 16.98 -25.32
CA LEU A 202 18.40 16.86 -25.38
C LEU A 202 17.71 18.21 -25.66
N GLY A 203 18.42 19.34 -25.57
CA GLY A 203 17.84 20.66 -25.77
C GLY A 203 16.77 21.00 -24.74
N SER A 204 16.93 20.51 -23.50
CA SER A 204 15.96 20.68 -22.43
C SER A 204 15.75 22.16 -22.12
N THR A 205 14.50 22.61 -22.14
CA THR A 205 14.09 23.97 -21.74
C THR A 205 13.54 24.02 -20.33
N GLN A 206 13.19 22.86 -19.77
CA GLN A 206 12.75 22.70 -18.39
C GLN A 206 13.33 21.41 -17.81
N ILE A 207 13.91 21.52 -16.61
CA ILE A 207 14.46 20.38 -15.88
C ILE A 207 13.62 20.18 -14.61
N ARG A 208 13.21 18.94 -14.35
CA ARG A 208 12.41 18.56 -13.18
C ARG A 208 13.20 17.57 -12.35
N VAL A 209 13.70 18.04 -11.22
CA VAL A 209 14.44 17.21 -10.27
C VAL A 209 13.45 16.53 -9.33
N VAL A 210 13.50 15.20 -9.26
CA VAL A 210 12.52 14.39 -8.53
C VAL A 210 13.12 13.85 -7.24
N GLY A 211 12.39 14.05 -6.14
CA GLY A 211 12.78 13.63 -4.80
C GLY A 211 13.40 14.76 -3.97
N GLY A 212 13.39 14.58 -2.65
CA GLY A 212 13.98 15.53 -1.70
C GLY A 212 15.51 15.58 -1.78
N THR A 213 16.13 16.52 -1.06
CA THR A 213 17.59 16.70 -1.04
C THR A 213 18.35 15.51 -0.46
N GLY A 214 17.69 14.67 0.35
CA GLY A 214 18.26 13.44 0.89
C GLY A 214 18.46 12.30 -0.13
N VAL A 215 17.75 12.34 -1.27
CA VAL A 215 17.90 11.32 -2.35
C VAL A 215 18.51 11.90 -3.62
N LEU A 216 18.41 13.21 -3.82
CA LEU A 216 19.02 13.94 -4.93
C LEU A 216 19.49 15.31 -4.43
N THR A 217 20.80 15.49 -4.29
CA THR A 217 21.41 16.67 -3.63
C THR A 217 20.98 18.01 -4.24
N ALA A 218 21.10 19.08 -3.44
CA ALA A 218 20.91 20.45 -3.95
C ALA A 218 21.96 20.82 -5.01
N GLY A 219 23.20 20.33 -4.88
CA GLY A 219 24.27 20.61 -5.83
C GLY A 219 23.99 20.11 -7.25
N ILE A 220 23.37 18.93 -7.41
CA ILE A 220 22.88 18.44 -8.71
C ILE A 220 21.88 19.43 -9.31
N ALA A 221 20.89 19.90 -8.52
CA ALA A 221 19.90 20.86 -9.01
C ALA A 221 20.54 22.20 -9.41
N THR A 222 21.48 22.71 -8.60
CA THR A 222 22.23 23.93 -8.91
C THR A 222 23.04 23.81 -10.19
N GLN A 223 23.72 22.67 -10.41
CA GLN A 223 24.49 22.44 -11.63
C GLN A 223 23.58 22.38 -12.85
N LEU A 224 22.47 21.63 -12.78
CA LEU A 224 21.53 21.52 -13.89
C LEU A 224 20.83 22.86 -14.23
N ALA A 225 20.66 23.75 -13.23
CA ALA A 225 20.11 25.09 -13.44
C ALA A 225 20.96 25.98 -14.36
N THR A 226 22.23 25.61 -14.59
CA THR A 226 23.09 26.28 -15.58
C THR A 226 22.73 25.94 -17.03
N ILE A 227 21.95 24.86 -17.25
CA ILE A 227 21.47 24.45 -18.58
C ILE A 227 20.07 25.02 -18.84
N ALA A 228 19.14 24.81 -17.90
CA ALA A 228 17.76 25.26 -18.01
C ALA A 228 17.09 25.41 -16.64
N PRO A 229 15.98 26.15 -16.51
CA PRO A 229 15.24 26.30 -15.26
C PRO A 229 14.91 24.94 -14.60
N VAL A 230 15.28 24.81 -13.32
CA VAL A 230 15.06 23.61 -12.52
C VAL A 230 13.89 23.78 -11.56
N LEU A 231 12.94 22.85 -11.59
CA LEU A 231 11.89 22.70 -10.59
C LEU A 231 12.11 21.40 -9.80
N ARG A 232 12.15 21.49 -8.47
CA ARG A 232 12.18 20.30 -7.61
C ARG A 232 10.76 19.84 -7.27
N LEU A 233 10.50 18.55 -7.46
CA LEU A 233 9.24 17.88 -7.13
C LEU A 233 9.50 16.85 -6.05
N SER A 234 8.99 17.08 -4.85
CA SER A 234 9.25 16.24 -3.68
C SER A 234 8.13 16.36 -2.65
N GLY A 235 7.92 15.29 -1.88
CA GLY A 235 7.13 15.28 -0.65
C GLY A 235 7.91 14.64 0.50
N THR A 236 7.26 14.49 1.67
CA THR A 236 7.89 13.85 2.86
C THR A 236 8.12 12.35 2.68
N ASP A 237 7.39 11.73 1.75
CA ASP A 237 7.52 10.34 1.36
C ASP A 237 7.28 10.17 -0.16
N ARG A 238 7.37 8.92 -0.61
CA ARG A 238 7.19 8.56 -2.02
C ARG A 238 5.79 8.82 -2.56
N TYR A 239 4.77 8.74 -1.72
CA TYR A 239 3.38 8.92 -2.12
C TYR A 239 3.08 10.42 -2.28
N GLN A 240 3.59 11.25 -1.38
CA GLN A 240 3.52 12.70 -1.53
C GLN A 240 4.37 13.19 -2.72
N THR A 241 5.56 12.64 -2.94
CA THR A 241 6.35 12.96 -4.15
C THR A 241 5.58 12.59 -5.42
N SER A 242 4.92 11.44 -5.43
CA SER A 242 4.04 11.00 -6.53
C SER A 242 2.89 11.98 -6.80
N VAL A 243 2.23 12.47 -5.74
CA VAL A 243 1.20 13.52 -5.83
C VAL A 243 1.79 14.82 -6.39
N ALA A 244 2.94 15.26 -5.91
CA ALA A 244 3.60 16.49 -6.38
C ALA A 244 3.94 16.42 -7.88
N ILE A 245 4.49 15.29 -8.34
CA ILE A 245 4.77 15.05 -9.76
C ILE A 245 3.47 15.09 -10.57
N SER A 246 2.46 14.36 -10.12
CA SER A 246 1.23 14.19 -10.89
C SER A 246 0.43 15.49 -10.95
N GLN A 247 0.35 16.24 -9.86
CA GLN A 247 -0.32 17.55 -9.83
C GLN A 247 0.40 18.58 -10.72
N GLN A 248 1.73 18.54 -10.78
CA GLN A 248 2.50 19.46 -11.64
C GLN A 248 2.32 19.12 -13.11
N ALA A 249 2.40 17.83 -13.47
CA ALA A 249 2.33 17.39 -14.86
C ALA A 249 0.90 17.37 -15.42
N PHE A 250 -0.10 17.18 -14.56
CA PHE A 250 -1.50 17.02 -14.95
C PHE A 250 -2.40 17.97 -14.15
N PRO A 251 -2.66 19.20 -14.67
CA PRO A 251 -3.63 20.11 -14.06
C PRO A 251 -5.04 19.51 -13.98
N THR A 252 -5.39 18.70 -14.99
CA THR A 252 -6.61 17.88 -15.09
C THR A 252 -6.25 16.49 -15.58
N ALA A 253 -7.00 15.46 -15.16
CA ALA A 253 -6.82 14.11 -15.66
C ALA A 253 -8.18 13.42 -15.85
N THR A 254 -8.45 12.93 -17.06
CA THR A 254 -9.66 12.13 -17.33
C THR A 254 -9.49 10.66 -16.98
N GLU A 255 -8.25 10.22 -16.75
CA GLU A 255 -7.88 8.88 -16.32
C GLU A 255 -6.77 8.97 -15.28
N VAL A 256 -6.69 8.01 -14.36
CA VAL A 256 -5.59 7.90 -13.39
C VAL A 256 -5.24 6.44 -13.18
N SER A 257 -3.95 6.13 -13.08
CA SER A 257 -3.47 4.79 -12.74
C SER A 257 -2.91 4.75 -11.33
N PHE A 258 -3.15 3.65 -10.61
CA PHE A 258 -2.55 3.34 -9.32
C PHE A 258 -1.64 2.13 -9.42
N ALA A 259 -0.49 2.20 -8.76
CA ALA A 259 0.44 1.08 -8.57
C ALA A 259 0.97 1.09 -7.13
N VAL A 260 1.42 -0.05 -6.62
CA VAL A 260 1.98 -0.06 -5.25
C VAL A 260 3.34 0.65 -5.21
N GLY A 261 3.58 1.41 -4.14
CA GLY A 261 4.84 2.14 -3.95
C GLY A 261 5.96 1.33 -3.28
N THR A 262 5.76 0.04 -3.00
CA THR A 262 6.74 -0.81 -2.28
C THR A 262 7.32 -1.94 -3.12
N GLN A 263 6.60 -2.42 -4.15
CA GLN A 263 7.07 -3.39 -5.13
C GLN A 263 6.76 -2.90 -6.55
N PHE A 264 7.80 -2.57 -7.31
CA PHE A 264 7.68 -1.67 -8.46
C PHE A 264 7.38 -2.33 -9.81
N ALA A 265 7.30 -3.66 -9.86
CA ALA A 265 7.26 -4.38 -11.13
C ALA A 265 6.01 -3.99 -11.97
N ASP A 266 4.84 -3.92 -11.34
CA ASP A 266 3.59 -3.52 -12.00
C ASP A 266 3.62 -2.03 -12.40
N ALA A 267 4.26 -1.19 -11.57
CA ALA A 267 4.40 0.24 -11.82
C ALA A 267 5.29 0.55 -13.04
N LEU A 268 6.26 -0.31 -13.39
CA LEU A 268 7.17 -0.09 -14.52
C LEU A 268 6.44 -0.18 -15.86
N ALA A 269 5.78 -1.31 -16.12
CA ALA A 269 4.93 -1.48 -17.28
C ALA A 269 3.77 -0.46 -17.26
N GLY A 270 3.27 -0.18 -16.05
CA GLY A 270 2.24 0.82 -15.80
C GLY A 270 2.62 2.26 -16.15
N ALA A 271 3.89 2.64 -15.97
CA ALA A 271 4.37 3.98 -16.29
C ALA A 271 4.39 4.21 -17.81
N ALA A 272 4.83 3.20 -18.58
CA ALA A 272 4.75 3.24 -20.04
C ALA A 272 3.29 3.38 -20.52
N PHE A 273 2.39 2.56 -19.97
CA PHE A 273 0.96 2.61 -20.22
C PHE A 273 0.33 3.97 -19.90
N SER A 274 0.54 4.48 -18.69
CA SER A 274 -0.06 5.74 -18.25
C SER A 274 0.49 6.92 -19.04
N GLY A 275 1.80 6.96 -19.28
CA GLY A 275 2.44 7.98 -20.10
C GLY A 275 1.91 8.00 -21.55
N ASN A 276 1.75 6.84 -22.18
CA ASN A 276 1.20 6.73 -23.54
C ASN A 276 -0.26 7.25 -23.61
N ARG A 277 -1.05 7.03 -22.56
CA ARG A 277 -2.43 7.55 -22.43
C ARG A 277 -2.50 9.01 -21.98
N ARG A 278 -1.35 9.64 -21.72
CA ARG A 278 -1.24 10.99 -21.13
C ARG A 278 -1.99 11.11 -19.79
N ALA A 279 -1.89 10.06 -18.97
CA ALA A 279 -2.53 9.97 -17.67
C ALA A 279 -1.48 9.88 -16.53
N PRO A 280 -1.78 10.40 -15.34
CA PRO A 280 -0.95 10.23 -14.15
C PRO A 280 -0.88 8.76 -13.71
N LEU A 281 0.32 8.35 -13.27
CA LEU A 281 0.53 7.14 -12.47
C LEU A 281 0.86 7.58 -11.04
N ILE A 282 -0.05 7.30 -10.11
CA ILE A 282 0.13 7.56 -8.68
C ILE A 282 0.55 6.26 -7.98
N VAL A 283 1.62 6.31 -7.19
CA VAL A 283 1.98 5.19 -6.31
C VAL A 283 1.27 5.32 -4.96
N THR A 284 0.84 4.20 -4.38
CA THR A 284 0.06 4.16 -3.14
C THR A 284 0.57 3.05 -2.21
N PRO A 285 0.26 3.10 -0.90
CA PRO A 285 0.27 1.92 -0.05
C PRO A 285 -0.61 0.80 -0.62
N PRO A 286 -0.37 -0.46 -0.22
CA PRO A 286 -1.16 -1.60 -0.71
C PRO A 286 -2.65 -1.53 -0.34
N ALA A 287 -2.98 -0.96 0.83
CA ALA A 287 -4.31 -1.12 1.43
C ALA A 287 -5.20 0.12 1.31
N CYS A 288 -4.65 1.31 1.09
CA CYS A 288 -5.40 2.58 1.19
C CYS A 288 -4.79 3.67 0.30
N LEU A 289 -5.55 4.76 0.11
CA LEU A 289 -5.11 5.96 -0.57
C LEU A 289 -4.74 7.07 0.44
N PRO A 290 -3.53 7.63 0.37
CA PRO A 290 -3.18 8.79 1.20
C PRO A 290 -4.14 9.96 0.96
N ALA A 291 -4.39 10.77 1.98
CA ALA A 291 -5.35 11.89 1.90
C ALA A 291 -5.06 12.84 0.73
N ALA A 292 -3.78 13.13 0.45
CA ALA A 292 -3.36 13.96 -0.67
C ALA A 292 -3.71 13.32 -2.03
N THR A 293 -3.59 12.00 -2.16
CA THR A 293 -4.01 11.25 -3.34
C THR A 293 -5.51 11.31 -3.52
N LEU A 294 -6.28 11.09 -2.45
CA LEU A 294 -7.75 11.21 -2.48
C LEU A 294 -8.21 12.61 -2.92
N ALA A 295 -7.61 13.65 -2.34
CA ALA A 295 -7.93 15.03 -2.69
C ALA A 295 -7.65 15.31 -4.18
N LEU A 296 -6.52 14.81 -4.70
CA LEU A 296 -6.15 15.00 -6.10
C LEU A 296 -7.09 14.25 -7.06
N VAL A 297 -7.43 13.00 -6.76
CA VAL A 297 -8.36 12.19 -7.57
C VAL A 297 -9.76 12.81 -7.57
N LYS A 298 -10.26 13.26 -6.41
CA LYS A 298 -11.54 13.98 -6.30
C LYS A 298 -11.53 15.29 -7.09
N LYS A 299 -10.43 16.04 -7.04
CA LYS A 299 -10.25 17.27 -7.80
C LYS A 299 -10.32 17.02 -9.30
N TRP A 300 -9.67 15.97 -9.80
CA TRP A 300 -9.68 15.66 -11.23
C TRP A 300 -10.99 15.05 -11.71
N SER A 301 -11.69 14.33 -10.83
CA SER A 301 -12.90 13.58 -11.15
C SER A 301 -12.74 12.73 -12.43
N PRO A 302 -11.74 11.83 -12.48
CA PRO A 302 -11.45 11.06 -13.68
C PRO A 302 -12.64 10.20 -14.08
N ARG A 303 -12.79 9.95 -15.38
CA ARG A 303 -13.76 9.00 -15.93
C ARG A 303 -13.33 7.55 -15.70
N HIS A 304 -12.03 7.29 -15.58
CA HIS A 304 -11.48 5.95 -15.42
C HIS A 304 -10.32 5.89 -14.42
N ARG A 305 -10.30 4.84 -13.61
CA ARG A 305 -9.23 4.48 -12.66
C ARG A 305 -8.65 3.13 -13.04
N TRP A 306 -7.33 3.07 -13.26
CA TRP A 306 -6.63 1.83 -13.57
C TRP A 306 -5.91 1.31 -12.33
N LEU A 307 -6.17 0.07 -11.94
CA LEU A 307 -5.40 -0.61 -10.89
C LEU A 307 -4.38 -1.54 -11.52
N LEU A 308 -3.11 -1.22 -11.35
CA LEU A 308 -1.99 -1.94 -11.98
C LEU A 308 -1.37 -2.88 -10.96
N GLY A 309 -1.78 -4.15 -11.03
CA GLY A 309 -1.41 -5.18 -10.07
C GLY A 309 -2.61 -5.91 -9.47
N GLY A 310 -2.37 -7.13 -9.00
CA GLY A 310 -3.40 -7.99 -8.41
C GLY A 310 -3.88 -7.49 -7.04
N VAL A 311 -4.97 -8.07 -6.54
CA VAL A 311 -5.56 -7.71 -5.24
C VAL A 311 -4.62 -7.90 -4.04
N ALA A 312 -3.65 -8.81 -4.15
CA ALA A 312 -2.62 -9.02 -3.12
C ALA A 312 -1.57 -7.89 -3.07
N VAL A 313 -1.49 -7.06 -4.12
CA VAL A 313 -0.51 -5.97 -4.28
C VAL A 313 -1.19 -4.60 -4.11
N LEU A 314 -2.38 -4.45 -4.70
CA LEU A 314 -3.28 -3.31 -4.55
C LEU A 314 -4.64 -3.81 -4.08
N GLY A 315 -4.88 -3.73 -2.78
CA GLY A 315 -6.06 -4.24 -2.10
C GLY A 315 -7.33 -3.46 -2.41
N GLN A 316 -8.44 -3.98 -1.89
CA GLN A 316 -9.78 -3.42 -2.11
C GLN A 316 -9.91 -1.98 -1.59
N GLY A 317 -9.24 -1.61 -0.50
CA GLY A 317 -9.29 -0.23 0.00
C GLY A 317 -8.72 0.79 -0.98
N VAL A 318 -7.75 0.44 -1.84
CA VAL A 318 -7.30 1.32 -2.94
C VAL A 318 -8.38 1.45 -4.02
N GLU A 319 -9.04 0.35 -4.36
CA GLU A 319 -10.11 0.28 -5.36
C GLU A 319 -11.33 1.13 -4.98
N ASP A 320 -11.71 1.03 -3.71
CA ASP A 320 -12.87 1.69 -3.11
C ASP A 320 -12.57 3.15 -2.72
N GLY A 321 -11.28 3.50 -2.57
CA GLY A 321 -10.85 4.84 -2.16
C GLY A 321 -10.84 5.07 -0.66
N GLU A 322 -10.54 4.03 0.12
CA GLU A 322 -10.33 4.10 1.55
C GLU A 322 -9.13 5.00 1.87
N SER A 323 -9.32 5.96 2.79
CA SER A 323 -8.24 6.85 3.19
C SER A 323 -7.24 6.13 4.08
N CYS A 324 -5.96 6.37 3.86
CA CYS A 324 -4.94 6.02 4.85
C CYS A 324 -5.07 6.90 6.09
N ARG A 325 -4.52 6.42 7.20
CA ARG A 325 -4.30 7.25 8.39
C ARG A 325 -3.37 8.40 8.08
N ALA A 326 -3.57 9.51 8.78
CA ALA A 326 -2.67 10.64 8.73
C ALA A 326 -1.27 10.17 9.18
N GLY A 327 -0.28 10.33 8.30
CA GLY A 327 1.11 9.96 8.57
C GLY A 327 1.41 8.46 8.55
N THR A 328 0.48 7.58 8.16
CA THR A 328 0.74 6.14 8.03
C THR A 328 0.33 5.59 6.65
N ASN A 329 0.73 4.34 6.42
CA ASN A 329 0.35 3.54 5.26
C ASN A 329 -0.77 2.54 5.57
N GLU A 330 -1.35 2.64 6.78
CA GLU A 330 -2.45 1.82 7.25
C GLU A 330 -3.79 2.49 6.93
N PRO A 331 -4.86 1.72 6.68
CA PRO A 331 -6.19 2.29 6.48
C PRO A 331 -6.72 3.02 7.73
N GLY A 332 -7.50 4.09 7.51
CA GLY A 332 -8.35 4.76 8.52
C GLY A 332 -7.69 5.88 9.32
N THR A 333 -8.43 6.91 9.74
CA THR A 333 -7.89 8.08 10.48
C THR A 333 -8.51 8.35 11.85
N ASP A 334 -9.62 7.71 12.19
CA ASP A 334 -10.43 8.01 13.36
C ASP A 334 -10.98 6.71 13.97
N VAL A 335 -11.48 6.76 15.20
CA VAL A 335 -12.41 5.71 15.66
C VAL A 335 -13.61 5.75 14.73
N THR A 336 -13.83 4.68 13.97
CA THR A 336 -15.00 4.63 13.08
C THR A 336 -16.29 4.68 13.91
N PRO A 337 -17.41 5.22 13.38
CA PRO A 337 -18.69 5.19 14.09
C PRO A 337 -19.13 3.78 14.53
N ALA A 338 -18.74 2.74 13.77
CA ALA A 338 -18.99 1.35 14.12
C ALA A 338 -18.18 0.89 15.33
N GLN A 339 -16.88 1.21 15.37
CA GLN A 339 -16.03 0.94 16.53
C GLN A 339 -16.50 1.72 17.75
N GLN A 340 -16.89 2.99 17.57
CA GLN A 340 -17.46 3.83 18.62
C GLN A 340 -18.73 3.20 19.20
N LYS A 341 -19.69 2.83 18.36
CA LYS A 341 -20.94 2.18 18.78
C LYS A 341 -20.69 0.83 19.44
N THR A 342 -19.71 0.07 18.95
CA THR A 342 -19.30 -1.21 19.54
C THR A 342 -18.77 -1.01 20.96
N ALA A 343 -17.85 -0.06 21.15
CA ALA A 343 -17.33 0.29 22.46
C ALA A 343 -18.41 0.83 23.40
N GLN A 344 -19.32 1.68 22.91
CA GLN A 344 -20.49 2.16 23.66
C GLN A 344 -21.39 1.00 24.10
N ALA A 345 -21.67 0.03 23.22
CA ALA A 345 -22.50 -1.13 23.54
C ALA A 345 -21.84 -2.01 24.62
N ILE A 346 -20.53 -2.25 24.50
CA ILE A 346 -19.76 -2.99 25.52
C ILE A 346 -19.85 -2.29 26.88
N ILE A 347 -19.58 -0.98 26.93
CA ILE A 347 -19.61 -0.20 28.18
C ILE A 347 -21.02 -0.14 28.78
N ALA A 348 -22.05 0.06 27.95
CA ALA A 348 -23.44 0.17 28.38
C ALA A 348 -23.96 -1.09 29.09
N THR A 349 -23.36 -2.26 28.86
CA THR A 349 -23.74 -3.49 29.58
C THR A 349 -23.43 -3.43 31.08
N GLY A 350 -22.46 -2.61 31.51
CA GLY A 350 -21.92 -2.66 32.87
C GLY A 350 -21.29 -4.02 33.24
N ARG A 351 -20.97 -4.86 32.24
CA ARG A 351 -20.41 -6.20 32.41
C ARG A 351 -18.89 -6.25 32.23
N VAL A 352 -18.28 -5.20 31.70
CA VAL A 352 -16.82 -5.07 31.66
C VAL A 352 -16.35 -4.25 32.85
N THR A 353 -15.54 -4.86 33.70
CA THR A 353 -14.70 -4.14 34.65
C THR A 353 -13.28 -4.11 34.10
N ALA A 354 -12.61 -2.99 34.20
CA ALA A 354 -11.21 -2.85 33.83
C ALA A 354 -10.58 -1.78 34.71
N SER A 355 -9.29 -1.91 34.98
CA SER A 355 -8.56 -0.96 35.82
C SER A 355 -7.56 -0.15 34.99
N GLY A 356 -7.38 1.11 35.35
CA GLY A 356 -6.37 1.97 34.73
C GLY A 356 -6.60 2.13 33.23
N GLU A 357 -5.53 1.94 32.46
CA GLU A 357 -5.54 2.29 31.04
C GLU A 357 -6.52 1.45 30.21
N SER A 358 -6.63 0.15 30.47
CA SER A 358 -7.45 -0.75 29.64
C SER A 358 -8.90 -0.29 29.56
N TYR A 359 -9.41 0.31 30.65
CA TYR A 359 -10.75 0.89 30.66
C TYR A 359 -10.83 2.22 29.89
N GLU A 360 -9.82 3.07 30.04
CA GLU A 360 -9.76 4.36 29.36
C GLU A 360 -9.57 4.24 27.83
N GLN A 361 -8.91 3.17 27.35
CA GLN A 361 -8.86 2.84 25.92
C GLN A 361 -10.26 2.55 25.37
N LEU A 362 -11.05 1.71 26.05
CA LEU A 362 -12.43 1.43 25.65
C LEU A 362 -13.32 2.67 25.73
N ARG A 363 -13.15 3.51 26.76
CA ARG A 363 -13.90 4.77 26.90
C ARG A 363 -13.57 5.77 25.80
N ALA A 364 -12.30 5.92 25.45
CA ALA A 364 -11.88 6.78 24.37
C ALA A 364 -12.52 6.34 23.04
N TYR A 365 -12.50 5.04 22.75
CA TYR A 365 -13.21 4.50 21.60
C TYR A 365 -14.71 4.80 21.65
N ALA A 366 -15.38 4.65 22.79
CA ALA A 366 -16.79 5.02 22.94
C ALA A 366 -17.06 6.53 22.76
N ASN A 367 -16.06 7.37 22.99
CA ASN A 367 -16.08 8.81 22.76
C ASN A 367 -15.63 9.20 21.34
N GLY A 368 -15.29 8.23 20.49
CA GLY A 368 -14.87 8.48 19.11
C GLY A 368 -13.42 8.98 18.98
N VAL A 369 -12.60 8.82 20.03
CA VAL A 369 -11.22 9.31 20.07
C VAL A 369 -10.23 8.18 20.35
N ILE A 370 -9.02 8.32 19.84
CA ILE A 370 -7.91 7.40 20.14
C ILE A 370 -7.04 8.07 21.19
N ARG A 371 -6.76 7.39 22.31
CA ARG A 371 -5.84 7.93 23.32
C ARG A 371 -4.42 7.88 22.82
N THR A 372 -3.61 8.80 23.33
CA THR A 372 -2.18 8.86 23.07
C THR A 372 -1.45 9.08 24.39
N HIS A 373 -0.34 8.37 24.60
CA HIS A 373 0.59 8.64 25.69
C HIS A 373 1.97 8.94 25.15
N THR A 374 2.76 9.68 25.91
CA THR A 374 4.16 9.91 25.59
C THR A 374 5.01 9.02 26.48
N ILE A 375 5.67 8.03 25.89
CA ILE A 375 6.57 7.09 26.57
C ILE A 375 7.97 7.30 26.00
N ASP A 376 8.93 7.60 26.86
CA ASP A 376 10.32 7.91 26.47
C ASP A 376 10.42 8.99 25.38
N GLY A 377 9.54 10.00 25.45
CA GLY A 377 9.48 11.09 24.48
C GLY A 377 8.77 10.76 23.16
N VAL A 378 8.23 9.55 23.02
CA VAL A 378 7.51 9.10 21.81
C VAL A 378 6.01 9.05 22.08
N ALA A 379 5.22 9.77 21.27
CA ALA A 379 3.77 9.65 21.27
C ALA A 379 3.35 8.27 20.71
N ARG A 380 2.59 7.51 21.49
CA ARG A 380 2.07 6.19 21.15
C ARG A 380 0.56 6.19 21.28
N GLU A 381 -0.11 5.76 20.23
CA GLU A 381 -1.56 5.70 20.18
C GLU A 381 -2.06 4.36 20.74
N CYS A 382 -3.07 4.40 21.59
CA CYS A 382 -3.70 3.22 22.18
C CYS A 382 -4.75 2.65 21.24
N LEU A 383 -4.30 2.11 20.12
CA LEU A 383 -5.18 1.43 19.19
C LEU A 383 -5.70 0.13 19.80
N VAL A 384 -6.92 -0.21 19.43
CA VAL A 384 -7.54 -1.52 19.67
C VAL A 384 -8.02 -2.03 18.32
N ASP A 385 -7.55 -3.23 17.96
CA ASP A 385 -7.91 -3.88 16.71
C ASP A 385 -9.43 -4.12 16.64
N ASN A 386 -10.01 -4.00 15.45
CA ASN A 386 -11.42 -4.26 15.25
C ASN A 386 -11.79 -5.72 15.52
N ALA A 387 -10.89 -6.67 15.27
CA ALA A 387 -11.05 -8.07 15.67
C ALA A 387 -11.19 -8.21 17.19
N ILE A 388 -10.40 -7.44 17.96
CA ILE A 388 -10.48 -7.40 19.42
C ILE A 388 -11.80 -6.78 19.89
N LEU A 389 -12.16 -5.60 19.38
CA LEU A 389 -13.43 -4.92 19.75
C LEU A 389 -14.67 -5.75 19.41
N SER A 390 -14.70 -6.37 18.22
CA SER A 390 -15.82 -7.21 17.80
C SER A 390 -15.92 -8.50 18.61
N THR A 391 -14.79 -9.11 18.96
CA THR A 391 -14.75 -10.27 19.86
C THR A 391 -15.31 -9.92 21.23
N LEU A 392 -14.84 -8.81 21.83
CA LEU A 392 -15.36 -8.33 23.12
C LEU A 392 -16.87 -8.08 23.07
N LYS A 393 -17.38 -7.48 21.99
CA LYS A 393 -18.82 -7.29 21.80
C LYS A 393 -19.59 -8.61 21.76
N LYS A 394 -19.13 -9.60 21.00
CA LYS A 394 -19.78 -10.93 20.95
C LYS A 394 -19.83 -11.58 22.33
N ILE A 395 -18.73 -11.53 23.06
CA ILE A 395 -18.64 -12.16 24.37
C ILE A 395 -19.47 -11.42 25.43
N VAL A 396 -19.32 -10.11 25.54
CA VAL A 396 -19.92 -9.32 26.63
C VAL A 396 -21.39 -9.00 26.35
N VAL A 397 -21.69 -8.58 25.11
CA VAL A 397 -23.03 -8.11 24.73
C VAL A 397 -23.90 -9.30 24.35
N ASP A 398 -23.43 -10.14 23.43
CA ASP A 398 -24.29 -11.19 22.85
C ASP A 398 -24.34 -12.43 23.74
N ARG A 399 -23.23 -12.83 24.36
CA ARG A 399 -23.16 -14.00 25.27
C ARG A 399 -23.30 -13.64 26.75
N GLY A 400 -23.28 -12.35 27.10
CA GLY A 400 -23.59 -11.88 28.45
C GLY A 400 -22.52 -12.12 29.51
N TYR A 401 -21.29 -12.47 29.12
CA TYR A 401 -20.19 -12.65 30.07
C TYR A 401 -19.86 -11.34 30.79
N ARG A 402 -19.54 -11.43 32.08
CA ARG A 402 -18.91 -10.35 32.84
C ARG A 402 -17.40 -10.55 32.82
N LEU A 403 -16.65 -9.60 32.30
CA LEU A 403 -15.20 -9.72 32.14
C LEU A 403 -14.47 -8.66 32.94
N GLY A 404 -13.46 -9.09 33.71
CA GLY A 404 -12.45 -8.20 34.26
C GLY A 404 -11.27 -8.11 33.29
N LEU A 405 -11.17 -7.05 32.49
CA LEU A 405 -10.05 -6.87 31.57
C LEU A 405 -8.84 -6.31 32.31
N TRP A 406 -7.70 -6.93 32.06
CA TRP A 406 -6.41 -6.49 32.58
C TRP A 406 -5.68 -5.61 31.57
N SER A 407 -5.63 -6.02 30.30
CA SER A 407 -4.84 -5.36 29.26
C SER A 407 -5.51 -5.41 27.90
N LEU A 408 -5.31 -4.36 27.09
CA LEU A 408 -5.68 -4.29 25.67
C LEU A 408 -4.48 -3.84 24.82
N ASN A 409 -3.94 -2.65 25.09
CA ASN A 409 -2.73 -2.15 24.44
C ASN A 409 -1.69 -1.73 25.48
N ARG A 410 -0.65 -2.57 25.69
CA ARG A 410 0.49 -2.28 26.57
C ARG A 410 1.55 -1.42 25.89
N TYR A 411 1.68 -1.51 24.56
CA TYR A 411 2.61 -0.68 23.80
C TYR A 411 2.41 0.80 24.10
N CYS A 412 1.16 1.26 24.06
CA CYS A 412 0.85 2.67 24.22
C CYS A 412 1.16 3.20 25.62
N VAL A 413 1.11 2.36 26.66
CA VAL A 413 1.45 2.75 28.05
C VAL A 413 2.87 2.45 28.45
N GLY A 414 3.68 1.86 27.56
CA GLY A 414 5.08 1.57 27.86
C GLY A 414 5.30 0.35 28.75
N ASP A 415 4.29 -0.49 28.96
CA ASP A 415 4.47 -1.73 29.74
C ASP A 415 5.07 -2.83 28.86
N ALA A 416 6.40 -2.81 28.76
CA ALA A 416 7.18 -3.80 28.03
C ALA A 416 7.59 -5.02 28.88
N THR A 417 7.26 -5.04 30.17
CA THR A 417 7.81 -6.00 31.15
C THR A 417 6.80 -7.02 31.67
N SER A 418 5.50 -6.74 31.59
CA SER A 418 4.47 -7.70 32.01
C SER A 418 4.34 -8.88 31.04
N GLY A 419 4.06 -10.07 31.56
CA GLY A 419 3.84 -11.30 30.77
C GLY A 419 5.01 -11.62 29.82
N ALA A 420 4.71 -11.94 28.56
CA ALA A 420 5.71 -12.14 27.50
C ALA A 420 6.45 -10.84 27.06
N GLY A 421 6.24 -9.73 27.77
CA GLY A 421 6.86 -8.44 27.49
C GLY A 421 6.60 -7.92 26.07
N SER A 422 7.63 -7.40 25.42
CA SER A 422 7.54 -6.88 24.04
C SER A 422 7.22 -7.92 22.98
N ALA A 423 7.24 -9.23 23.32
CA ALA A 423 6.85 -10.30 22.41
C ALA A 423 5.34 -10.56 22.35
N SER A 424 4.56 -10.00 23.29
CA SER A 424 3.11 -10.13 23.31
C SER A 424 2.45 -9.26 22.23
N TYR A 425 1.31 -9.68 21.67
CA TYR A 425 0.47 -8.85 20.78
C TYR A 425 -0.20 -7.66 21.49
N HIS A 426 -0.08 -7.57 22.82
CA HIS A 426 -0.33 -6.32 23.55
C HIS A 426 0.72 -5.24 23.28
N TYR A 427 1.90 -5.61 22.80
CA TYR A 427 3.05 -4.73 22.62
C TYR A 427 3.57 -4.72 21.17
N GLN A 428 3.68 -5.91 20.54
CA GLN A 428 4.08 -6.04 19.15
C GLN A 428 3.14 -5.27 18.23
N ARG A 429 3.70 -4.76 17.13
CA ARG A 429 2.94 -4.10 16.05
C ARG A 429 2.14 -2.86 16.50
N GLY A 430 2.56 -2.22 17.59
CA GLY A 430 1.85 -1.06 18.15
C GLY A 430 0.80 -1.41 19.20
N GLY A 431 0.67 -2.70 19.55
CA GLY A 431 -0.26 -3.21 20.56
C GLY A 431 -1.72 -3.12 20.13
N GLY A 432 -2.63 -3.58 21.00
CA GLY A 432 -4.07 -3.55 20.73
C GLY A 432 -4.63 -4.77 20.00
N HIS A 433 -3.80 -5.79 19.79
CA HIS A 433 -4.18 -7.03 19.09
C HIS A 433 -4.41 -8.21 20.06
N ALA A 434 -4.48 -7.95 21.36
CA ALA A 434 -4.67 -8.98 22.38
C ALA A 434 -5.58 -8.51 23.51
N ILE A 435 -6.07 -9.46 24.30
CA ILE A 435 -6.89 -9.26 25.48
C ILE A 435 -6.33 -10.12 26.61
N ASP A 436 -6.00 -9.48 27.74
CA ASP A 436 -5.82 -10.19 29.00
C ASP A 436 -7.10 -10.06 29.83
N ILE A 437 -7.65 -11.18 30.25
CA ILE A 437 -8.87 -11.26 31.05
C ILE A 437 -8.50 -11.84 32.42
N ARG A 438 -8.72 -11.09 33.49
CA ARG A 438 -8.41 -11.49 34.87
C ARG A 438 -9.58 -12.15 35.59
N THR A 439 -10.81 -11.81 35.21
CA THR A 439 -12.00 -12.44 35.78
C THR A 439 -13.05 -12.74 34.72
N VAL A 440 -13.76 -13.86 34.91
CA VAL A 440 -14.90 -14.28 34.08
C VAL A 440 -16.07 -14.58 35.00
N ASN A 441 -17.18 -13.85 34.83
CA ASN A 441 -18.36 -13.93 35.68
C ASN A 441 -18.06 -13.78 37.19
N GLY A 442 -17.05 -12.94 37.51
CA GLY A 442 -16.61 -12.70 38.89
C GLY A 442 -15.60 -13.72 39.43
N VAL A 443 -15.27 -14.77 38.67
CA VAL A 443 -14.26 -15.77 39.05
C VAL A 443 -12.91 -15.39 38.47
N THR A 444 -11.86 -15.37 39.31
CA THR A 444 -10.49 -15.14 38.85
C THR A 444 -10.02 -16.25 37.92
N THR A 445 -9.44 -15.85 36.80
CA THR A 445 -8.90 -16.76 35.79
C THR A 445 -7.60 -17.41 36.26
N THR A 446 -7.45 -18.70 36.01
CA THR A 446 -6.22 -19.47 36.31
C THR A 446 -5.72 -20.27 35.10
N GLY A 447 -6.31 -20.03 33.94
CA GLY A 447 -6.10 -20.77 32.70
C GLY A 447 -6.95 -22.05 32.57
N LYS A 448 -7.70 -22.47 33.60
CA LYS A 448 -8.42 -23.77 33.60
C LYS A 448 -9.77 -23.85 34.30
N THR A 449 -10.32 -22.75 34.86
CA THR A 449 -11.61 -22.83 35.57
C THR A 449 -12.77 -23.19 34.62
N PRO A 450 -13.90 -23.74 35.14
CA PRO A 450 -15.07 -24.04 34.31
C PRO A 450 -15.62 -22.80 33.56
N ALA A 451 -15.62 -21.63 34.21
CA ALA A 451 -16.06 -20.38 33.60
C ALA A 451 -15.12 -19.94 32.46
N GLU A 452 -13.81 -20.11 32.63
CA GLU A 452 -12.83 -19.86 31.57
C GLU A 452 -13.00 -20.81 30.40
N ARG A 453 -13.23 -22.11 30.65
CA ARG A 453 -13.44 -23.09 29.57
C ARG A 453 -14.65 -22.73 28.72
N ALA A 454 -15.77 -22.36 29.35
CA ALA A 454 -16.96 -21.89 28.64
C ALA A 454 -16.65 -20.65 27.79
N LEU A 455 -15.94 -19.67 28.36
CA LEU A 455 -15.52 -18.48 27.63
C LEU A 455 -14.58 -18.83 26.45
N ILE A 456 -13.62 -19.73 26.65
CA ILE A 456 -12.68 -20.15 25.60
C ILE A 456 -13.45 -20.78 24.43
N THR A 457 -14.43 -21.66 24.69
CA THR A 457 -15.28 -22.22 23.63
C THR A 457 -15.94 -21.13 22.81
N ASP A 458 -16.46 -20.08 23.44
CA ASP A 458 -17.07 -18.96 22.74
C ASP A 458 -16.05 -18.05 22.05
N LEU A 459 -14.85 -17.87 22.61
CA LEU A 459 -13.75 -17.10 22.00
C LEU A 459 -13.23 -17.76 20.72
N LEU A 460 -13.09 -19.09 20.72
CA LEU A 460 -12.64 -19.86 19.56
C LEU A 460 -13.59 -19.71 18.35
N VAL A 461 -14.86 -19.38 18.61
CA VAL A 461 -15.86 -19.07 17.59
C VAL A 461 -15.92 -17.57 17.29
N ALA A 462 -15.75 -16.71 18.31
CA ALA A 462 -15.95 -15.28 18.19
C ALA A 462 -14.79 -14.56 17.47
N MET A 463 -13.54 -14.96 17.75
CA MET A 463 -12.34 -14.29 17.25
C MET A 463 -11.93 -14.82 15.86
N PRO A 464 -11.66 -13.93 14.89
CA PRO A 464 -11.20 -14.33 13.56
C PRO A 464 -9.79 -14.93 13.60
N THR A 465 -9.49 -15.85 12.68
CA THR A 465 -8.16 -16.46 12.52
C THR A 465 -7.31 -15.70 11.48
N PRO A 466 -5.96 -15.77 11.55
CA PRO A 466 -5.16 -16.50 12.53
C PRO A 466 -5.22 -15.87 13.93
N ALA A 467 -5.31 -16.70 14.96
CA ALA A 467 -5.48 -16.29 16.35
C ALA A 467 -4.63 -17.14 17.31
N GLY A 468 -4.39 -16.62 18.50
CA GLY A 468 -3.59 -17.25 19.53
C GLY A 468 -4.33 -17.35 20.86
N LEU A 469 -4.09 -18.45 21.58
CA LEU A 469 -4.58 -18.63 22.95
C LEU A 469 -3.40 -19.01 23.87
N GLY A 470 -3.14 -18.18 24.88
CA GLY A 470 -2.07 -18.42 25.85
C GLY A 470 -2.38 -19.55 26.84
N GLN A 471 -1.45 -19.83 27.75
CA GLN A 471 -1.62 -20.71 28.91
C GLN A 471 -1.87 -22.19 28.62
N TYR A 472 -1.38 -22.74 27.50
CA TYR A 472 -1.62 -24.17 27.22
C TYR A 472 -1.09 -25.07 28.35
N GLN A 473 0.02 -24.70 28.98
CA GLN A 473 0.65 -25.46 30.06
C GLN A 473 -0.20 -25.47 31.35
N CYS A 474 -1.12 -24.52 31.50
CA CYS A 474 -2.06 -24.49 32.63
C CYS A 474 -3.19 -25.52 32.48
N ARG A 475 -3.28 -26.20 31.32
CA ARG A 475 -4.33 -27.17 30.97
C ARG A 475 -3.74 -28.55 30.60
N SER A 476 -2.58 -28.90 31.15
CA SER A 476 -1.91 -30.17 30.85
C SER A 476 -2.75 -31.42 31.17
N GLU A 477 -3.57 -31.36 32.21
CA GLU A 477 -4.44 -32.47 32.66
C GLU A 477 -5.73 -32.61 31.83
N ASP A 478 -6.13 -31.57 31.10
CA ASP A 478 -7.32 -31.57 30.25
C ASP A 478 -7.12 -30.58 29.08
N PRO A 479 -6.34 -31.00 28.06
CA PRO A 479 -5.95 -30.16 26.94
C PRO A 479 -7.12 -29.76 26.04
N LEU A 480 -7.00 -28.60 25.40
CA LEU A 480 -8.02 -28.11 24.47
C LEU A 480 -7.70 -28.53 23.03
N THR A 481 -8.74 -28.87 22.27
CA THR A 481 -8.63 -29.02 20.81
C THR A 481 -8.79 -27.65 20.14
N MET A 482 -7.75 -27.17 19.46
CA MET A 482 -7.80 -25.91 18.73
C MET A 482 -8.36 -26.11 17.30
N PRO A 483 -9.27 -25.23 16.84
CA PRO A 483 -9.70 -25.25 15.46
C PRO A 483 -8.59 -24.73 14.52
N PRO A 484 -8.67 -25.01 13.20
CA PRO A 484 -7.69 -24.54 12.23
C PRO A 484 -7.46 -23.02 12.30
N GLY A 485 -6.21 -22.61 12.18
CA GLY A 485 -5.81 -21.19 12.27
C GLY A 485 -5.64 -20.65 13.68
N TRP A 486 -5.88 -21.47 14.71
CA TRP A 486 -5.51 -21.17 16.09
C TRP A 486 -4.19 -21.83 16.48
N VAL A 487 -3.42 -21.13 17.30
CA VAL A 487 -2.20 -21.66 17.90
C VAL A 487 -2.22 -21.42 19.40
N GLN A 488 -1.70 -22.37 20.17
CA GLN A 488 -1.51 -22.16 21.61
C GLN A 488 -0.05 -21.84 21.92
N PHE A 489 0.17 -21.10 22.99
CA PHE A 489 1.50 -20.75 23.46
C PHE A 489 1.54 -20.62 24.98
N GLN A 490 2.75 -20.67 25.53
CA GLN A 490 2.96 -20.61 26.97
C GLN A 490 2.74 -19.18 27.47
N ASP A 491 1.96 -19.01 28.54
CA ASP A 491 1.74 -17.71 29.19
C ASP A 491 1.32 -17.89 30.67
N SER A 492 1.47 -16.91 31.55
CA SER A 492 1.25 -17.07 32.99
C SER A 492 -0.19 -17.49 33.34
N CYS A 493 -0.32 -18.40 34.31
CA CYS A 493 -1.61 -18.98 34.73
C CYS A 493 -2.41 -18.07 35.69
N ASP A 494 -2.27 -16.75 35.58
CA ASP A 494 -2.90 -15.75 36.47
C ASP A 494 -3.91 -14.83 35.75
N HIS A 495 -4.06 -14.99 34.43
CA HIS A 495 -5.07 -14.35 33.60
C HIS A 495 -5.57 -15.35 32.54
N LEU A 496 -6.37 -14.92 31.57
CA LEU A 496 -6.66 -15.59 30.31
C LEU A 496 -6.19 -14.68 29.16
N HIS A 497 -5.25 -15.16 28.35
CA HIS A 497 -4.69 -14.42 27.23
C HIS A 497 -5.25 -14.91 25.89
N VAL A 498 -5.74 -13.99 25.06
CA VAL A 498 -6.18 -14.27 23.69
C VAL A 498 -5.73 -13.16 22.74
N GLU A 499 -5.28 -13.52 21.55
CA GLU A 499 -4.70 -12.56 20.59
C GLU A 499 -5.10 -12.83 19.14
N TYR A 500 -5.26 -11.75 18.38
CA TYR A 500 -5.46 -11.80 16.93
C TYR A 500 -4.12 -11.62 16.20
N ARG A 501 -3.79 -12.55 15.30
CA ARG A 501 -2.49 -12.58 14.60
C ARG A 501 -2.57 -12.11 13.14
N GLY A 502 -3.76 -11.82 12.63
CA GLY A 502 -4.07 -11.65 11.19
C GLY A 502 -3.64 -10.36 10.50
N LEU A 503 -2.55 -9.72 10.95
CA LEU A 503 -1.84 -8.74 10.12
C LEU A 503 -0.71 -9.47 9.39
N THR A 504 -0.71 -9.44 8.06
CA THR A 504 0.32 -10.09 7.24
C THR A 504 1.70 -9.48 7.49
N GLN A 505 2.56 -10.21 8.19
CA GLN A 505 3.96 -10.33 7.81
C GLN A 505 4.24 -11.81 7.53
N PRO A 506 5.06 -12.16 6.51
CA PRO A 506 5.67 -13.47 6.48
C PRO A 506 6.52 -13.67 7.74
N PRO A 507 6.78 -14.91 8.19
CA PRO A 507 7.75 -15.15 9.24
C PRO A 507 9.07 -14.44 8.85
N LEU A 508 9.62 -13.66 9.78
CA LEU A 508 11.01 -13.22 9.68
C LEU A 508 11.89 -14.48 9.66
N PRO A 509 13.01 -14.47 8.90
CA PRO A 509 13.87 -15.64 8.74
C PRO A 509 14.32 -16.26 10.06
#